data_AF-A0A7X7U3V1-F1
#
_entry.id   AF-A0A7X7U3V1-F1
#
_cell.length_a   1.000
_cell.length_b   1.000
_cell.length_c   1.000
_cell.angle_alpha   90.00
_cell.angle_beta   90.00
_cell.angle_gamma   90.00
#
_symmetry.space_group_name_H-M   'P 1'
#
loop_
_entity.id
_entity.type
_entity.pdbx_description
1 polymer ?
#
loop_
_entity_poly.entity_id
_entity_poly.type
_entity_poly.pdbx_seq_one_letter_code
_entity_poly.pdbx_strand_id
1 'polypeptide(L)'
;MMLGRNRMPRGCVVIVALVGLSMVAAGCATGGSLQRGDLPRGAEIVGGGFRVEWTAPADGTVILYEKKTGKIVETESVSEGSSYDFDMDISDEDVTQTFERAFGIPVEHARFVLYFKPTPPQNETP
;
A
#
# COMPACT_ATOMS: atom_id res chain seq x y z
N MET A 1 -52.50 -63.20 -24.87
CA MET A 1 -53.14 -62.07 -25.58
C MET A 1 -53.02 -60.88 -24.61
N MET A 2 -52.41 -59.72 -24.87
CA MET A 2 -52.06 -58.93 -26.05
C MET A 2 -50.65 -58.32 -25.81
N LEU A 3 -49.75 -58.26 -26.80
CA LEU A 3 -49.38 -57.04 -27.56
C LEU A 3 -49.42 -55.75 -26.73
N GLY A 4 -48.42 -54.88 -26.70
CA GLY A 4 -47.36 -54.65 -27.67
C GLY A 4 -46.85 -53.21 -27.51
N ARG A 5 -45.63 -52.99 -27.98
CA ARG A 5 -44.84 -51.74 -28.10
C ARG A 5 -45.67 -50.47 -28.32
N ASN A 6 -45.25 -49.35 -27.71
CA ASN A 6 -44.94 -48.08 -28.42
C ASN A 6 -44.39 -47.03 -27.45
N ARG A 7 -43.17 -46.53 -27.70
CA ARG A 7 -42.83 -45.26 -28.36
C ARG A 7 -43.06 -44.02 -27.48
N MET A 8 -41.94 -43.41 -27.11
CA MET A 8 -41.82 -42.07 -26.55
C MET A 8 -42.58 -41.01 -27.36
N PRO A 9 -43.19 -40.02 -26.70
CA PRO A 9 -43.27 -38.68 -27.22
C PRO A 9 -42.16 -37.79 -26.63
N ARG A 10 -41.60 -37.01 -27.53
CA ARG A 10 -40.71 -35.87 -27.30
C ARG A 10 -41.45 -34.79 -26.51
N GLY A 11 -40.81 -34.22 -25.48
CA GLY A 11 -41.33 -33.01 -24.85
C GLY A 11 -40.46 -32.53 -23.68
N CYS A 12 -39.91 -31.32 -23.84
CA CYS A 12 -39.44 -30.38 -22.81
C CYS A 12 -38.20 -30.81 -21.99
N VAL A 13 -37.00 -30.37 -22.38
CA VAL A 13 -36.37 -29.11 -21.92
C VAL A 13 -36.15 -29.11 -20.40
N VAL A 14 -34.93 -29.39 -19.96
CA VAL A 14 -34.27 -28.64 -18.87
C VAL A 14 -32.75 -28.64 -19.12
N ILE A 15 -32.22 -27.42 -19.05
CA ILE A 15 -30.86 -26.95 -19.27
C ILE A 15 -29.93 -27.44 -18.15
N VAL A 16 -28.74 -27.93 -18.49
CA VAL A 16 -27.60 -28.01 -17.55
C VAL A 16 -26.37 -27.42 -18.23
N ALA A 17 -26.34 -26.09 -18.32
CA ALA A 17 -25.12 -25.33 -18.56
C ALA A 17 -24.43 -25.13 -17.19
N LEU A 18 -23.58 -26.09 -16.81
CA LEU A 18 -22.74 -26.04 -15.62
C LEU A 18 -21.32 -25.60 -16.01
N VAL A 19 -21.15 -24.32 -16.32
CA VAL A 19 -19.82 -23.67 -16.31
C VAL A 19 -19.98 -22.35 -15.55
N GLY A 20 -20.13 -22.50 -14.24
CA GLY A 20 -20.24 -21.41 -13.29
C GLY A 20 -18.88 -20.99 -12.76
N LEU A 21 -18.49 -19.77 -13.13
CA LEU A 21 -17.98 -18.73 -12.23
C LEU A 21 -16.80 -19.11 -11.31
N SER A 22 -15.58 -19.02 -11.85
CA SER A 22 -14.35 -18.95 -11.06
C SER A 22 -13.47 -17.79 -11.53
N MET A 23 -13.98 -16.57 -11.41
CA MET A 23 -13.10 -15.40 -11.30
C MET A 23 -12.92 -15.09 -9.83
N VAL A 24 -11.88 -15.71 -9.28
CA VAL A 24 -11.33 -15.39 -7.95
C VAL A 24 -10.89 -13.94 -8.01
N ALA A 25 -11.52 -13.10 -7.18
CA ALA A 25 -11.07 -11.74 -6.93
C ALA A 25 -9.64 -11.79 -6.40
N ALA A 26 -8.66 -11.44 -7.25
CA ALA A 26 -7.32 -11.09 -6.81
C ALA A 26 -7.38 -9.72 -6.14
N GLY A 27 -7.91 -9.70 -4.91
CA GLY A 27 -7.78 -8.55 -4.03
C GLY A 27 -6.36 -8.53 -3.47
N CYS A 28 -5.52 -7.62 -3.94
CA CYS A 28 -4.33 -7.20 -3.19
C CYS A 28 -4.82 -6.58 -1.87
N ALA A 29 -4.91 -7.40 -0.83
CA ALA A 29 -5.12 -6.94 0.53
C ALA A 29 -3.79 -6.40 1.07
N THR A 30 -3.41 -5.19 0.67
CA THR A 30 -2.36 -4.43 1.37
C THR A 30 -3.04 -3.45 2.31
N GLY A 31 -3.69 -4.00 3.33
CA GLY A 31 -4.41 -3.25 4.37
C GLY A 31 -4.02 -3.72 5.75
N GLY A 32 -2.71 -3.89 6.00
CA GLY A 32 -2.17 -4.14 7.32
C GLY A 32 -1.61 -2.84 7.88
N SER A 33 -2.16 -2.36 9.00
CA SER A 33 -1.57 -1.25 9.76
C SER A 33 -0.14 -1.62 10.12
N LEU A 34 0.81 -0.98 9.46
CA LEU A 34 2.22 -1.23 9.69
C LEU A 34 2.57 -0.82 11.13
N GLN A 35 3.06 -1.75 11.93
CA GLN A 35 3.56 -1.52 13.29
C GLN A 35 5.06 -1.22 13.21
N ARG A 36 5.68 -0.78 14.32
CA ARG A 36 7.10 -0.39 14.43
C ARG A 36 8.12 -1.43 13.88
N GLY A 37 7.70 -2.66 13.59
CA GLY A 37 8.48 -3.69 12.91
C GLY A 37 8.57 -3.58 11.38
N ASP A 38 7.85 -2.65 10.75
CA ASP A 38 7.74 -2.55 9.29
C ASP A 38 8.72 -1.59 8.63
N LEU A 39 9.57 -0.90 9.41
CA LEU A 39 10.68 -0.15 8.84
C LEU A 39 11.75 -1.14 8.33
N PRO A 40 12.19 -1.02 7.07
CA PRO A 40 13.23 -1.88 6.53
C PRO A 40 14.50 -1.87 7.37
N ARG A 41 15.08 -3.05 7.61
CA ARG A 41 16.41 -3.14 8.22
C ARG A 41 17.42 -2.36 7.39
N GLY A 42 18.28 -1.62 8.09
CA GLY A 42 19.30 -0.76 7.47
C GLY A 42 18.80 0.60 7.02
N ALA A 43 17.56 0.98 7.33
CA ALA A 43 17.10 2.36 7.15
C ALA A 43 17.64 3.27 8.27
N GLU A 44 18.09 4.47 7.91
CA GLU A 44 18.62 5.48 8.81
C GLU A 44 17.74 6.74 8.84
N ILE A 45 17.76 7.51 9.92
CA ILE A 45 17.00 8.75 10.03
C ILE A 45 17.78 9.87 9.36
N VAL A 46 17.17 10.52 8.37
CA VAL A 46 17.79 11.59 7.60
C VAL A 46 17.09 12.95 7.74
N GLY A 47 15.91 12.97 8.37
CA GLY A 47 15.16 14.19 8.60
C GLY A 47 13.91 13.98 9.47
N GLY A 48 13.17 15.05 9.72
CA GLY A 48 11.89 15.00 10.43
C GLY A 48 11.35 16.37 10.78
N GLY A 49 10.10 16.40 11.25
CA GLY A 49 9.34 17.62 11.48
C GLY A 49 8.23 17.85 10.45
N PHE A 50 7.58 19.01 10.51
CA PHE A 50 6.51 19.39 9.56
C PHE A 50 7.04 19.99 8.26
N ARG A 51 8.37 20.20 8.18
CA ARG A 51 9.08 20.54 6.95
C ARG A 51 10.37 19.72 6.89
N VAL A 52 10.64 19.09 5.75
CA VAL A 52 11.86 18.35 5.47
C VAL A 52 12.29 18.66 4.06
N GLU A 53 13.56 19.07 3.91
CA GLU A 53 14.24 19.22 2.63
C GLU A 53 15.51 18.38 2.73
N TRP A 54 15.65 17.39 1.86
CA TRP A 54 16.76 16.44 1.93
C TRP A 54 17.20 16.01 0.53
N THR A 55 18.50 15.84 0.32
CA THR A 55 19.06 15.36 -0.95
C THR A 55 19.64 13.98 -0.79
N ALA A 56 19.25 13.07 -1.69
CA ALA A 56 19.69 11.69 -1.66
C ALA A 56 21.20 11.55 -1.94
N PRO A 57 21.98 10.95 -1.03
CA PRO A 57 23.42 10.75 -1.25
C PRO A 57 23.73 9.54 -2.14
N ALA A 58 22.74 8.70 -2.43
CA ALA A 58 22.82 7.51 -3.26
C ALA A 58 21.41 7.10 -3.70
N ASP A 59 21.33 6.18 -4.67
CA ASP A 59 20.07 5.51 -5.01
C ASP A 59 19.51 4.76 -3.80
N GLY A 60 18.20 4.84 -3.59
CA GLY A 60 17.57 4.18 -2.45
C GLY A 60 16.08 4.42 -2.33
N THR A 61 15.57 4.25 -1.12
CA THR A 61 14.16 4.44 -0.78
C THR A 61 14.03 5.35 0.42
N VAL A 62 13.19 6.38 0.31
CA VAL A 62 12.76 7.21 1.42
C VAL A 62 11.43 6.73 1.97
N ILE A 63 11.25 6.85 3.28
CA ILE A 63 10.04 6.46 4.00
C ILE A 63 9.71 7.56 5.00
N LEU A 64 8.61 8.28 4.76
CA LEU A 64 8.08 9.24 5.71
C LEU A 64 7.16 8.52 6.69
N TYR A 65 7.47 8.61 7.98
CA TYR A 65 6.83 7.82 9.03
C TYR A 65 6.32 8.71 10.16
N GLU A 66 5.05 8.54 10.54
CA GLU A 66 4.49 9.18 11.73
C GLU A 66 4.70 8.25 12.94
N LYS A 67 5.59 8.67 13.85
CA LYS A 67 6.13 7.80 14.90
C LYS A 67 5.16 7.47 16.03
N LYS A 68 4.14 8.30 16.29
CA LYS A 68 3.20 8.08 17.41
C LYS A 68 2.19 6.99 17.09
N THR A 69 1.60 7.05 15.91
CA THR A 69 0.63 6.08 15.38
C THR A 69 1.31 4.88 14.76
N GLY A 70 2.55 5.07 14.30
CA GLY A 70 3.33 4.07 13.61
C GLY A 70 2.98 3.90 12.13
N LYS A 71 2.25 4.85 11.55
CA LYS A 71 1.80 4.80 10.16
C LYS A 71 2.88 5.33 9.21
N ILE A 72 3.03 4.66 8.07
CA ILE A 72 3.76 5.21 6.92
C ILE A 72 2.87 6.26 6.24
N VAL A 73 3.43 7.43 6.02
CA VAL A 73 2.81 8.53 5.25
C VAL A 73 3.10 8.33 3.77
N GLU A 74 4.36 8.05 3.46
CA GLU A 74 4.85 7.96 2.09
C GLU A 74 6.04 6.99 1.99
N THR A 75 6.20 6.36 0.84
CA THR A 75 7.39 5.57 0.47
C THR A 75 7.69 5.81 -0.99
N GLU A 76 8.92 6.22 -1.28
CA GLU A 76 9.33 6.59 -2.63
C GLU A 76 10.76 6.09 -2.91
N SER A 77 11.00 5.64 -4.14
CA SER A 77 12.36 5.36 -4.62
C SER A 77 12.99 6.64 -5.14
N VAL A 78 14.21 6.93 -4.71
CA VAL A 78 14.96 8.13 -5.09
C VAL A 78 16.27 7.76 -5.75
N SER A 79 16.71 8.60 -6.69
CA SER A 79 18.04 8.51 -7.30
C SER A 79 19.03 9.42 -6.58
N GLU A 80 20.32 9.08 -6.66
CA GLU A 80 21.40 9.94 -6.18
C GLU A 80 21.23 11.39 -6.69
N GLY A 81 21.39 12.35 -5.78
CA GLY A 81 21.27 13.78 -6.06
C GLY A 81 19.85 14.31 -6.17
N SER A 82 18.82 13.47 -6.10
CA SER A 82 17.42 13.92 -6.11
C SER A 82 17.02 14.53 -4.77
N SER A 83 16.18 15.56 -4.79
CA SER A 83 15.60 16.14 -3.57
C SER A 83 14.32 15.40 -3.18
N TYR A 84 14.12 15.28 -1.88
CA TYR A 84 12.86 14.92 -1.25
C TYR A 84 12.41 16.10 -0.41
N ASP A 85 11.18 16.54 -0.64
CA ASP A 85 10.59 17.72 -0.03
C ASP A 85 9.24 17.35 0.58
N PHE A 86 9.12 17.52 1.89
CA PHE A 86 7.88 17.35 2.63
C PHE A 86 7.55 18.64 3.37
N ASP A 87 6.32 19.11 3.23
CA ASP A 87 5.78 20.26 3.96
C ASP A 87 4.32 19.98 4.32
N MET A 88 3.99 20.15 5.60
CA MET A 88 2.63 20.18 6.09
C MET A 88 2.36 21.57 6.68
N ASP A 89 1.46 22.32 6.03
CA ASP A 89 1.00 23.60 6.54
C ASP A 89 0.11 23.40 7.78
N ILE A 90 0.72 23.51 8.95
CA ILE A 90 0.03 23.40 10.24
C ILE A 90 -0.85 24.61 10.58
N SER A 91 -0.78 25.69 9.78
CA SER A 91 -1.65 26.85 9.93
C SER A 91 -2.98 26.69 9.17
N ASP A 92 -3.04 25.74 8.24
CA ASP A 92 -4.25 25.38 7.50
C ASP A 92 -5.11 24.40 8.33
N GLU A 93 -6.33 24.82 8.66
CA GLU A 93 -7.26 24.05 9.46
C GLU A 93 -7.73 22.77 8.72
N ASP A 94 -7.93 22.82 7.41
CA ASP A 94 -8.39 21.67 6.63
C ASP A 94 -7.31 20.59 6.56
N VAL A 95 -6.04 21.00 6.42
CA VAL A 95 -4.87 20.11 6.45
C VAL A 95 -4.77 19.41 7.81
N THR A 96 -4.81 20.19 8.89
CA THR A 96 -4.69 19.64 10.25
C THR A 96 -5.86 18.73 10.60
N GLN A 97 -7.11 19.11 10.33
CA GLN A 97 -8.28 18.25 10.56
C GLN A 97 -8.23 16.95 9.72
N THR A 98 -7.76 17.03 8.48
CA THR A 98 -7.59 15.85 7.62
C THR A 98 -6.56 14.89 8.20
N PHE A 99 -5.43 15.43 8.68
CA PHE A 99 -4.42 14.63 9.39
C PHE A 99 -5.01 13.96 10.63
N GLU A 100 -5.66 14.72 11.52
CA GLU A 100 -6.17 14.19 12.78
C GLU A 100 -7.22 13.09 12.55
N ARG A 101 -8.05 13.23 11.53
CA ARG A 101 -9.01 12.20 11.12
C ARG A 101 -8.34 10.94 10.58
N ALA A 102 -7.29 11.08 9.76
CA ALA A 102 -6.60 9.95 9.14
C ALA A 102 -5.69 9.19 10.12
N PHE A 103 -5.06 9.91 11.05
CA PHE A 103 -4.07 9.38 11.97
C PHE A 103 -4.64 9.09 13.37
N GLY A 104 -5.77 9.71 13.74
CA GLY A 104 -6.44 9.50 15.02
C GLY A 104 -5.69 10.12 16.21
N ILE A 105 -4.84 11.10 15.96
CA ILE A 105 -4.09 11.86 16.97
C ILE A 105 -4.15 13.35 16.66
N PRO A 106 -4.09 14.22 17.69
CA PRO A 106 -3.91 15.65 17.48
C PRO A 106 -2.61 15.97 16.72
N VAL A 107 -2.63 16.97 15.85
CA VAL A 107 -1.45 17.35 15.06
C VAL A 107 -0.27 17.78 15.94
N GLU A 108 -0.54 18.43 17.08
CA GLU A 108 0.47 18.81 18.08
C GLU A 108 1.27 17.62 18.66
N HIS A 109 0.70 16.42 18.61
CA HIS A 109 1.33 15.19 19.05
C HIS A 109 2.09 14.48 17.94
N ALA A 110 1.84 14.82 16.67
CA ALA A 110 2.45 14.19 15.51
C ALA A 110 3.98 14.29 15.55
N ARG A 111 4.65 13.23 15.09
CA ARG A 111 6.11 13.18 14.97
C ARG A 111 6.49 12.50 13.67
N PHE A 112 6.63 13.28 12.61
CA PHE A 112 7.14 12.82 11.32
C PHE A 112 8.66 12.63 11.35
N VAL A 113 9.11 11.50 10.82
CA VAL A 113 10.52 11.14 10.69
C VAL A 113 10.73 10.60 9.28
N LEU A 114 11.72 11.15 8.58
CA LEU A 114 12.15 10.65 7.29
C LEU A 114 13.25 9.63 7.48
N TYR A 115 13.01 8.42 6.98
CA TYR A 115 14.02 7.37 6.90
C TYR A 115 14.53 7.23 5.47
N PHE A 116 15.80 6.89 5.32
CA PHE A 116 16.40 6.53 4.04
C PHE A 116 17.02 5.14 4.13
N LYS A 117 16.84 4.34 3.08
CA LYS A 117 17.52 3.06 2.90
C LYS A 117 18.26 3.06 1.56
N PRO A 118 19.60 3.00 1.56
CA PRO A 118 20.36 2.87 0.32
C PRO A 118 20.06 1.55 -0.39
N THR A 119 20.03 1.58 -1.72
CA THR A 119 20.08 0.37 -2.54
C THR A 119 21.49 -0.19 -2.50
N PRO A 120 21.70 -1.49 -2.24
CA PRO A 120 23.02 -2.09 -2.32
C PRO A 120 23.61 -1.89 -3.72
N PRO A 121 24.93 -1.63 -3.86
CA PRO A 121 25.55 -1.56 -5.17
C PRO A 121 25.27 -2.85 -5.94
N GLN A 122 24.70 -2.73 -7.13
CA GLN A 122 24.55 -3.87 -8.02
C GLN A 122 25.95 -4.22 -8.51
N ASN A 123 26.58 -5.24 -7.92
CA ASN A 123 27.77 -5.82 -8.51
C ASN A 123 27.38 -6.36 -9.89
N GLU A 124 27.79 -5.65 -10.94
CA GLU A 124 27.73 -6.13 -12.31
C GLU A 124 28.43 -7.50 -12.33
N THR A 125 27.65 -8.57 -12.46
CA THR A 125 28.21 -9.90 -12.62
C THR A 125 28.73 -9.97 -14.06
N PRO A 126 30.03 -10.23 -14.27
CA PRO A 126 30.66 -10.19 -15.59
C PRO A 126 30.13 -11.27 -16.54
#